data_AF-A0A2E7UW15-F1
#
_entry.id   AF-A0A2E7UW15-F1
#
_cell.length_a   1.000
_cell.length_b   1.000
_cell.length_c   1.000
_cell.angle_alpha   90.00
_cell.angle_beta   90.00
_cell.angle_gamma   90.00
#
_symmetry.space_group_name_H-M   'P 1'
#
loop_
_entity.id
_entity.type
_entity.pdbx_description
1 polymer ?
#
loop_
_entity_poly.entity_id
_entity_poly.type
_entity_poly.pdbx_seq_one_letter_code
_entity_poly.pdbx_strand_id
1 'polypeptide(L)'
;MHRHRRAATVAMILLTGCGALYNPGQAPLRRLTPTEYNRTVADLFGFDDADAWPERESMNDEGMMVAVWPQPLPPDIPVHGFEGMIEGQVASAYLAERYQSVALHFARFATVAPYFWACSHPLSLEPAAREACAQDSIERLAARAWRRALSDAERRRLHAGFQEHVRAHPLEDAVTLTVASVLSSPQFIYHVERAAPRGDRREALADWSTASRLSYFLWDSLPDPELFEAAHARNLGTPEQVEQQARRMLRSAKAREAVVHFHRQWLELDRVHASRA
;
A
#
# COMPACT_ATOMS: atom_id res chain seq x y z
N MET A 1 29.75 39.00 -67.24
CA MET A 1 30.07 39.75 -66.01
C MET A 1 28.92 39.59 -65.02
N HIS A 2 29.11 38.85 -63.92
CA HIS A 2 28.45 38.93 -62.60
C HIS A 2 28.71 37.60 -61.86
N ARG A 3 29.84 37.49 -61.14
CA ARG A 3 30.05 37.76 -59.70
C ARG A 3 29.20 36.88 -58.76
N HIS A 4 29.88 35.89 -58.20
CA HIS A 4 29.83 35.34 -56.84
C HIS A 4 28.76 35.89 -55.87
N ARG A 5 28.10 34.98 -55.14
CA ARG A 5 28.42 34.67 -53.73
C ARG A 5 27.60 33.47 -53.23
N ARG A 6 28.31 32.40 -52.87
CA ARG A 6 27.81 31.34 -51.98
C ARG A 6 27.74 31.95 -50.57
N ALA A 7 26.57 31.89 -49.95
CA ALA A 7 26.41 32.14 -48.52
C ALA A 7 25.70 30.92 -47.91
N ALA A 8 26.45 30.14 -47.15
CA ALA A 8 25.92 29.14 -46.24
C ALA A 8 25.37 29.86 -45.01
N THR A 9 24.13 29.60 -44.60
CA THR A 9 23.68 29.89 -43.23
C THR A 9 22.50 28.99 -42.87
N VAL A 10 22.84 27.95 -42.11
CA VAL A 10 22.10 27.36 -40.98
C VAL A 10 20.64 26.97 -41.23
N ALA A 11 20.44 25.67 -41.47
CA ALA A 11 19.17 25.01 -41.20
C ALA A 11 18.87 25.13 -39.69
N MET A 12 17.89 25.96 -39.37
CA MET A 12 17.32 26.06 -38.04
C MET A 12 16.52 24.78 -37.79
N ILE A 13 17.17 23.75 -37.24
CA ILE A 13 16.49 22.62 -36.61
C ILE A 13 15.77 23.21 -35.40
N LEU A 14 14.52 23.60 -35.60
CA LEU A 14 13.59 23.84 -34.52
C LEU A 14 13.48 22.52 -33.74
N LEU A 15 14.04 22.50 -32.54
CA LEU A 15 13.74 21.53 -31.49
C LEU A 15 12.27 21.70 -31.09
N THR A 16 11.34 21.23 -31.94
CA THR A 16 9.95 20.95 -31.56
C THR A 16 9.91 19.63 -30.78
N GLY A 17 10.62 19.60 -29.65
CA GLY A 17 10.75 18.43 -28.77
C GLY A 17 10.11 18.60 -27.40
N CYS A 18 9.41 19.70 -27.15
CA CYS A 18 8.65 19.93 -25.90
C CYS A 18 7.27 20.48 -26.22
N GLY A 19 6.54 19.73 -27.06
CA GLY A 19 5.12 19.94 -27.33
C GLY A 19 4.37 18.61 -27.43
N ALA A 20 4.98 17.51 -26.98
CA ALA A 20 4.29 16.24 -26.90
C ALA A 20 3.15 16.40 -25.88
N LEU A 21 1.92 16.17 -26.33
CA LEU A 21 0.77 15.97 -25.46
C LEU A 21 1.18 14.99 -24.36
N TYR A 22 1.38 15.50 -23.14
CA TYR A 22 1.68 14.66 -21.98
C TYR A 22 0.50 13.71 -21.78
N ASN A 23 0.71 12.45 -22.17
CA ASN A 23 -0.23 11.36 -21.98
C ASN A 23 0.41 10.43 -20.94
N PRO A 24 -0.03 10.48 -19.67
CA PRO A 24 0.53 9.63 -18.62
C PRO A 24 0.22 8.13 -18.84
N GLY A 25 -0.49 7.76 -19.91
CA GLY A 25 -0.93 6.39 -20.15
C GLY A 25 -2.19 6.05 -19.36
N GLN A 26 -2.63 4.80 -19.46
CA GLN A 26 -3.72 4.29 -18.62
C GLN A 26 -3.17 3.96 -17.22
N ALA A 27 -3.97 4.21 -16.20
CA ALA A 27 -3.71 3.75 -14.83
C ALA A 27 -4.73 2.66 -14.48
N PRO A 28 -4.49 1.40 -14.89
CA PRO A 28 -5.41 0.32 -14.56
C PRO A 28 -5.46 0.08 -13.06
N LEU A 29 -6.59 -0.42 -12.56
CA LEU A 29 -6.73 -0.79 -11.16
C LEU A 29 -5.88 -2.04 -10.87
N ARG A 30 -4.65 -1.82 -10.42
CA ARG A 30 -3.73 -2.88 -10.01
C ARG A 30 -3.92 -3.25 -8.54
N ARG A 31 -3.78 -4.52 -8.23
CA ARG A 31 -3.77 -5.10 -6.89
C ARG A 31 -2.38 -4.97 -6.26
N LEU A 32 -2.34 -4.87 -4.93
CA LEU A 32 -1.10 -5.06 -4.17
C LEU A 32 -0.51 -6.43 -4.50
N THR A 33 0.77 -6.46 -4.86
CA THR A 33 1.49 -7.72 -5.00
C THR A 33 1.55 -8.44 -3.64
N PRO A 34 1.81 -9.76 -3.58
CA PRO A 34 2.04 -10.45 -2.31
C PRO A 34 3.11 -9.77 -1.44
N THR A 35 4.20 -9.31 -2.06
CA THR A 35 5.28 -8.54 -1.40
C THR A 35 4.77 -7.21 -0.88
N GLU A 36 4.09 -6.43 -1.72
CA GLU A 36 3.53 -5.12 -1.33
C GLU A 36 2.52 -5.27 -0.19
N TYR A 37 1.64 -6.28 -0.25
CA TYR A 37 0.66 -6.56 0.81
C TYR A 37 1.37 -6.85 2.14
N ASN A 38 2.32 -7.78 2.15
CA ASN A 38 3.03 -8.18 3.36
C ASN A 38 3.78 -7.00 4.01
N ARG A 39 4.57 -6.26 3.22
CA ARG A 39 5.29 -5.05 3.69
C ARG A 39 4.33 -3.97 4.18
N THR A 40 3.20 -3.79 3.51
CA THR A 40 2.17 -2.84 3.92
C THR A 40 1.59 -3.19 5.29
N VAL A 41 1.26 -4.46 5.54
CA VAL A 41 0.74 -4.88 6.85
C VAL A 41 1.81 -4.73 7.94
N ALA A 42 3.06 -5.12 7.67
CA ALA A 42 4.18 -4.95 8.61
C ALA A 42 4.33 -3.47 9.02
N ASP A 43 4.30 -2.55 8.05
CA ASP A 43 4.41 -1.11 8.29
C ASP A 43 3.18 -0.47 8.96
N LEU A 44 1.99 -1.05 8.75
CA LEU A 44 0.78 -0.62 9.46
C LEU A 44 0.88 -0.94 10.95
N PHE A 45 1.39 -2.12 11.27
CA PHE A 45 1.51 -2.61 12.64
C PHE A 45 2.79 -2.17 13.35
N GLY A 46 3.83 -1.80 12.60
CA GLY A 46 5.12 -1.37 13.15
C GLY A 46 6.10 -2.51 13.37
N PHE A 47 6.04 -3.56 12.55
CA PHE A 47 7.05 -4.61 12.53
C PHE A 47 8.15 -4.24 11.54
N ASP A 48 9.40 -4.30 11.98
CA ASP A 48 10.57 -3.89 11.17
C ASP A 48 10.92 -4.91 10.07
N ASP A 49 10.54 -6.17 10.26
CA ASP A 49 10.80 -7.25 9.32
C ASP A 49 9.47 -7.91 8.91
N ALA A 50 9.11 -7.73 7.63
CA ALA A 50 7.88 -8.29 7.07
C ALA A 50 7.94 -9.82 6.89
N ASP A 51 9.12 -10.43 7.02
CA ASP A 51 9.28 -11.88 6.96
C ASP A 51 9.35 -12.52 8.36
N ALA A 52 9.57 -11.73 9.41
CA ALA A 52 9.70 -12.19 10.80
C ALA A 52 8.53 -11.75 11.69
N TRP A 53 7.34 -12.29 11.40
CA TRP A 53 6.15 -12.07 12.23
C TRP A 53 6.23 -12.86 13.54
N PRO A 54 5.68 -12.32 14.66
CA PRO A 54 5.66 -13.05 15.92
C PRO A 54 4.95 -14.40 15.79
N GLU A 55 5.45 -15.45 16.45
CA GLU A 55 4.77 -16.74 16.49
C GLU A 55 3.39 -16.60 17.18
N ARG A 56 2.36 -17.12 16.54
CA ARG A 56 1.02 -17.30 17.11
C ARG A 56 0.67 -18.78 17.06
N GLU A 57 0.06 -19.29 18.12
CA GLU A 57 -0.34 -20.69 18.22
C GLU A 57 -1.15 -21.13 17.00
N SER A 58 -0.75 -22.26 16.42
CA SER A 58 -1.43 -22.88 15.29
C SER A 58 -2.72 -23.61 15.68
N MET A 59 -3.14 -23.47 16.94
CA MET A 59 -4.27 -24.18 17.52
C MET A 59 -5.18 -23.13 18.16
N ASN A 60 -6.48 -23.15 17.85
CA ASN A 60 -7.44 -22.37 18.63
C ASN A 60 -7.80 -23.12 19.93
N ASP A 61 -8.51 -22.45 20.84
CA ASP A 61 -8.98 -23.03 22.11
C ASP A 61 -9.88 -24.28 21.94
N GLU A 62 -10.34 -24.55 20.72
CA GLU A 62 -11.19 -25.67 20.34
C GLU A 62 -10.38 -26.85 19.76
N GLY A 63 -9.05 -26.77 19.72
CA GLY A 63 -8.19 -27.82 19.19
C GLY A 63 -8.19 -27.93 17.65
N MET A 64 -8.67 -26.90 16.96
CA MET A 64 -8.64 -26.80 15.51
C MET A 64 -7.35 -26.14 15.04
N MET A 65 -6.70 -26.77 14.06
CA MET A 65 -5.54 -26.21 13.38
C MET A 65 -5.95 -24.91 12.68
N VAL A 66 -5.39 -23.79 13.15
CA VAL A 66 -5.42 -22.53 12.43
C VAL A 66 -4.20 -22.49 11.52
N ALA A 67 -4.40 -22.06 10.28
CA ALA A 67 -3.37 -22.04 9.26
C ALA A 67 -2.08 -21.34 9.77
N VAL A 68 -0.97 -22.09 9.74
CA VAL A 68 0.36 -21.67 10.21
C VAL A 68 0.95 -20.64 9.26
N TRP A 69 1.52 -19.57 9.81
CA TRP A 69 2.27 -18.56 9.06
C TRP A 69 3.63 -19.14 8.57
N PRO A 70 4.11 -18.76 7.37
CA PRO A 70 3.41 -17.98 6.38
C PRO A 70 2.36 -18.78 5.62
N GLN A 71 1.14 -18.25 5.57
CA GLN A 71 0.16 -18.58 4.56
C GLN A 71 0.33 -17.56 3.43
N PRO A 72 1.26 -17.77 2.48
CA PRO A 72 1.49 -16.77 1.45
C PRO A 72 0.20 -16.53 0.66
N LEU A 73 -0.01 -15.28 0.28
CA LEU A 73 -0.87 -14.98 -0.86
C LEU A 73 -0.31 -15.75 -2.06
N PRO A 74 -1.16 -16.31 -2.93
CA PRO A 74 -0.67 -16.94 -4.16
C PRO A 74 0.21 -15.94 -4.93
N PRO A 75 1.37 -16.37 -5.46
CA PRO A 75 2.22 -15.50 -6.25
C PRO A 75 1.46 -15.00 -7.48
N ASP A 76 1.72 -13.76 -7.88
CA ASP A 76 1.21 -13.24 -9.15
C ASP A 76 1.82 -14.05 -10.31
N ILE A 77 1.09 -14.13 -11.43
CA ILE A 77 1.67 -14.67 -12.67
C ILE A 77 2.69 -13.64 -13.17
N PRO A 78 4.00 -13.97 -13.23
CA PRO A 78 5.00 -12.99 -13.61
C PRO A 78 4.87 -12.66 -15.10
N VAL A 79 4.92 -11.38 -15.43
CA VAL A 79 4.93 -10.87 -16.81
C VAL A 79 6.22 -10.10 -17.02
N HIS A 80 7.00 -10.49 -18.03
CA HIS A 80 8.35 -9.93 -18.26
C HIS A 80 9.30 -10.03 -17.05
N GLY A 81 9.11 -11.04 -16.19
CA GLY A 81 9.91 -11.25 -14.97
C GLY A 81 9.41 -10.47 -13.75
N PHE A 82 8.37 -9.65 -13.88
CA PHE A 82 7.84 -8.81 -12.80
C PHE A 82 6.48 -9.31 -12.30
N GLU A 83 6.27 -9.21 -10.99
CA GLU A 83 4.94 -9.28 -10.39
C GLU A 83 4.21 -7.94 -10.53
N GLY A 84 2.91 -7.86 -10.21
CA GLY A 84 2.19 -6.58 -10.21
C GLY A 84 1.80 -6.05 -11.59
N MET A 85 2.22 -6.73 -12.66
CA MET A 85 1.80 -6.44 -14.03
C MET A 85 0.34 -6.83 -14.23
N ILE A 86 -0.47 -5.92 -14.75
CA ILE A 86 -1.92 -6.07 -14.80
C ILE A 86 -2.37 -7.33 -15.55
N GLU A 87 -1.63 -7.72 -16.59
CA GLU A 87 -1.89 -8.92 -17.40
C GLU A 87 -1.75 -10.22 -16.59
N GLY A 88 -0.94 -10.20 -15.52
CA GLY A 88 -0.76 -11.31 -14.59
C GLY A 88 -1.70 -11.30 -13.38
N GLN A 89 -2.46 -10.20 -13.18
CA GLN A 89 -3.31 -10.01 -12.00
C GLN A 89 -4.75 -10.51 -12.21
N VAL A 90 -4.89 -11.82 -12.42
CA VAL A 90 -6.19 -12.46 -12.60
C VAL A 90 -6.91 -12.60 -11.25
N ALA A 91 -8.17 -12.13 -11.18
CA ALA A 91 -9.03 -12.39 -10.03
C ALA A 91 -9.62 -13.80 -10.10
N SER A 92 -9.54 -14.56 -9.00
CA SER A 92 -10.12 -15.89 -8.86
C SER A 92 -10.83 -16.05 -7.52
N ALA A 93 -11.78 -16.98 -7.44
CA ALA A 93 -12.45 -17.30 -6.17
C ALA A 93 -11.45 -17.76 -5.10
N TYR A 94 -10.46 -18.57 -5.50
CA TYR A 94 -9.36 -18.98 -4.63
C TYR A 94 -8.58 -17.78 -4.10
N LEU A 95 -8.18 -16.84 -4.97
CA LEU A 95 -7.46 -15.64 -4.54
C LEU A 95 -8.30 -14.80 -3.56
N ALA A 96 -9.60 -14.64 -3.81
CA ALA A 96 -10.50 -13.92 -2.91
C ALA A 96 -10.60 -14.59 -1.53
N GLU A 97 -10.71 -15.92 -1.48
CA GLU A 97 -10.68 -16.70 -0.24
C GLU A 97 -9.35 -16.53 0.51
N ARG A 98 -8.22 -16.57 -0.21
CA ARG A 98 -6.89 -16.36 0.37
C ARG A 98 -6.73 -14.98 0.97
N TYR A 99 -7.28 -13.94 0.33
CA TYR A 99 -7.28 -12.60 0.91
C TYR A 99 -8.03 -12.54 2.24
N GLN A 100 -9.19 -13.20 2.36
CA GLN A 100 -9.93 -13.24 3.61
C GLN A 100 -9.14 -13.99 4.70
N SER A 101 -8.50 -15.12 4.34
CA SER A 101 -7.68 -15.90 5.27
C SER A 101 -6.46 -15.12 5.77
N VAL A 102 -5.73 -14.48 4.86
CA VAL A 102 -4.53 -13.68 5.19
C VAL A 102 -4.90 -12.42 5.99
N ALA A 103 -5.99 -11.75 5.63
CA ALA A 103 -6.48 -10.60 6.38
C ALA A 103 -6.84 -10.96 7.83
N LEU A 104 -7.56 -12.08 8.03
CA LEU A 104 -7.88 -12.57 9.37
C LEU A 104 -6.64 -12.96 10.16
N HIS A 105 -5.69 -13.62 9.49
CA HIS A 105 -4.42 -14.00 10.10
C HIS A 105 -3.68 -12.78 10.64
N PHE A 106 -3.42 -11.79 9.78
CA PHE A 106 -2.69 -10.60 10.18
C PHE A 106 -3.43 -9.75 11.21
N ALA A 107 -4.76 -9.66 11.10
CA ALA A 107 -5.56 -8.88 12.01
C ALA A 107 -5.45 -9.33 13.48
N ARG A 108 -5.11 -10.60 13.72
CA ARG A 108 -4.85 -11.11 15.09
C ARG A 108 -3.65 -10.42 15.75
N PHE A 109 -2.70 -9.91 14.97
CA PHE A 109 -1.57 -9.16 15.52
C PHE A 109 -1.93 -7.73 15.92
N ALA A 110 -3.11 -7.21 15.57
CA ALA A 110 -3.48 -5.82 15.82
C ALA A 110 -3.34 -5.43 17.30
N THR A 111 -3.88 -6.24 18.23
CA THR A 111 -3.87 -5.90 19.66
C THR A 111 -2.49 -5.90 20.31
N VAL A 112 -1.51 -6.59 19.69
CA VAL A 112 -0.12 -6.68 20.17
C VAL A 112 0.86 -5.86 19.31
N ALA A 113 0.37 -5.25 18.24
CA ALA A 113 1.17 -4.47 17.31
C ALA A 113 1.67 -3.16 17.97
N PRO A 114 2.97 -2.81 17.80
CA PRO A 114 3.55 -1.61 18.39
C PRO A 114 2.77 -0.32 18.13
N TYR A 115 2.18 -0.17 16.95
CA TYR A 115 1.54 1.09 16.53
C TYR A 115 0.02 1.03 16.41
N PHE A 116 -0.63 -0.03 16.89
CA PHE A 116 -2.09 -0.16 16.75
C PHE A 116 -2.85 0.78 17.69
N TRP A 117 -2.60 0.71 19.00
CA TRP A 117 -3.38 1.45 19.98
C TRP A 117 -3.11 2.96 19.91
N ALA A 118 -4.18 3.76 19.83
CA ALA A 118 -4.11 5.22 19.89
C ALA A 118 -3.94 5.75 21.32
N CYS A 119 -4.34 4.96 22.34
CA CYS A 119 -4.19 5.27 23.75
C CYS A 119 -2.96 4.59 24.36
N SER A 120 -2.42 5.19 25.43
CA SER A 120 -1.41 4.56 26.27
C SER A 120 -2.05 3.53 27.21
N HIS A 121 -1.38 2.39 27.37
CA HIS A 121 -1.78 1.32 28.31
C HIS A 121 -3.27 0.88 28.19
N PRO A 122 -3.69 0.36 27.02
CA PRO A 122 -5.10 0.00 26.77
C PRO A 122 -5.65 -1.03 27.76
N LEU A 123 -4.80 -1.92 28.29
CA LEU A 123 -5.21 -2.98 29.22
C LEU A 123 -5.55 -2.46 30.62
N SER A 124 -5.13 -1.24 30.99
CA SER A 124 -5.47 -0.62 32.27
C SER A 124 -6.72 0.27 32.20
N LEU A 125 -7.34 0.41 31.03
CA LEU A 125 -8.54 1.21 30.85
C LEU A 125 -9.80 0.45 31.28
N GLU A 126 -10.77 1.18 31.82
CA GLU A 126 -12.13 0.67 32.03
C GLU A 126 -12.73 0.17 30.70
N PRO A 127 -13.61 -0.85 30.70
CA PRO A 127 -14.09 -1.50 29.49
C PRO A 127 -14.60 -0.54 28.40
N ALA A 128 -15.42 0.44 28.78
CA ALA A 128 -15.97 1.43 27.84
C ALA A 128 -14.89 2.36 27.25
N ALA A 129 -13.91 2.77 28.06
CA ALA A 129 -12.80 3.60 27.59
C ALA A 129 -11.85 2.81 26.68
N ARG A 130 -11.65 1.53 26.98
CA ARG A 130 -10.87 0.61 26.14
C ARG A 130 -11.53 0.36 24.79
N GLU A 131 -12.85 0.19 24.77
CA GLU A 131 -13.63 0.05 23.55
C GLU A 131 -13.57 1.31 22.68
N ALA A 132 -13.74 2.50 23.27
CA ALA A 132 -13.60 3.76 22.55
C ALA A 132 -12.19 3.93 21.97
N CYS A 133 -11.15 3.60 22.73
CA CYS A 133 -9.78 3.59 22.21
C CYS A 133 -9.59 2.59 21.06
N ALA A 134 -10.20 1.40 21.13
CA ALA A 134 -10.15 0.42 20.06
C ALA A 134 -10.77 0.96 18.77
N GLN A 135 -11.92 1.64 18.87
CA GLN A 135 -12.55 2.31 17.73
C GLN A 135 -11.63 3.36 17.10
N ASP A 136 -11.07 4.27 17.90
CA ASP A 136 -10.16 5.32 17.40
C ASP A 136 -8.92 4.70 16.74
N SER A 137 -8.41 3.61 17.31
CA SER A 137 -7.27 2.84 16.78
C SER A 137 -7.59 2.23 15.42
N ILE A 138 -8.78 1.63 15.27
CA ILE A 138 -9.27 1.06 14.01
C ILE A 138 -9.44 2.16 12.95
N GLU A 139 -10.03 3.30 13.29
CA GLU A 139 -10.21 4.41 12.35
C GLU A 139 -8.86 4.96 11.86
N ARG A 140 -7.88 5.13 12.77
CA ARG A 140 -6.52 5.55 12.42
C ARG A 140 -5.82 4.53 11.54
N LEU A 141 -5.95 3.24 11.84
CA LEU A 141 -5.40 2.17 11.03
C LEU A 141 -6.04 2.13 9.65
N ALA A 142 -7.37 2.24 9.56
CA ALA A 142 -8.09 2.22 8.28
C ALA A 142 -7.72 3.40 7.38
N ALA A 143 -7.53 4.61 7.94
CA ALA A 143 -7.06 5.76 7.16
C ALA A 143 -5.68 5.51 6.54
N ARG A 144 -4.74 4.94 7.31
CA ARG A 144 -3.40 4.57 6.79
C ARG A 144 -3.47 3.43 5.79
N ALA A 145 -4.25 2.39 6.07
CA ALA A 145 -4.42 1.22 5.22
C ALA A 145 -5.03 1.58 3.85
N TRP A 146 -6.03 2.47 3.86
CA TRP A 146 -6.65 2.96 2.63
C TRP A 146 -5.91 4.15 2.02
N ARG A 147 -4.81 4.58 2.67
CA ARG A 147 -3.83 5.57 2.21
C ARG A 147 -4.43 6.95 1.95
N ARG A 148 -5.45 7.31 2.74
CA ARG A 148 -6.17 8.59 2.68
C ARG A 148 -7.05 8.81 3.90
N ALA A 149 -7.54 10.04 4.04
CA ALA A 149 -8.65 10.32 4.93
C ALA A 149 -9.89 9.45 4.60
N LEU A 150 -10.53 8.96 5.66
CA LEU A 150 -11.82 8.28 5.59
C LEU A 150 -12.93 9.29 5.29
N SER A 151 -13.87 8.91 4.43
CA SER A 151 -15.13 9.64 4.29
C SER A 151 -16.03 9.42 5.51
N ASP A 152 -17.00 10.31 5.75
CA ASP A 152 -17.94 10.13 6.85
C ASP A 152 -18.77 8.85 6.72
N ALA A 153 -19.11 8.45 5.49
CA ALA A 153 -19.83 7.21 5.24
C ALA A 153 -18.98 5.96 5.52
N GLU A 154 -17.67 6.05 5.31
CA GLU A 154 -16.72 5.00 5.66
C GLU A 154 -16.53 4.89 7.17
N ARG A 155 -16.31 6.01 7.86
CA ARG A 155 -16.23 6.03 9.34
C ARG A 155 -17.48 5.42 9.97
N ARG A 156 -18.67 5.85 9.53
CA ARG A 156 -19.94 5.31 10.05
C ARG A 156 -20.08 3.80 9.83
N ARG A 157 -19.67 3.29 8.66
CA ARG A 157 -19.75 1.85 8.36
C ARG A 157 -18.75 1.03 9.19
N LEU A 158 -17.51 1.51 9.32
CA LEU A 158 -16.50 0.87 10.16
C LEU A 158 -16.94 0.84 11.63
N HIS A 159 -17.43 1.96 12.15
CA HIS A 159 -17.95 2.04 13.50
C HIS A 159 -19.14 1.09 13.71
N ALA A 160 -20.11 1.07 12.80
CA ALA A 160 -21.27 0.19 12.91
C ALA A 160 -20.87 -1.30 12.91
N GLY A 161 -19.96 -1.71 12.02
CA GLY A 161 -19.46 -3.09 11.96
C GLY A 161 -18.67 -3.47 13.22
N PHE A 162 -17.82 -2.58 13.72
CA PHE A 162 -17.10 -2.80 14.98
C PHE A 162 -18.07 -3.01 16.15
N GLN A 163 -19.10 -2.16 16.25
CA GLN A 163 -20.13 -2.26 17.29
C GLN A 163 -20.96 -3.55 17.19
N GLU A 164 -21.19 -4.07 15.98
CA GLU A 164 -21.81 -5.39 15.80
C GLU A 164 -20.92 -6.50 16.35
N HIS A 165 -19.62 -6.47 16.05
CA HIS A 165 -18.68 -7.45 16.58
C HIS A 165 -18.51 -7.37 18.11
N VAL A 166 -18.49 -6.17 18.69
CA VAL A 166 -18.43 -5.98 20.17
C VAL A 166 -19.63 -6.63 20.87
N ARG A 167 -20.82 -6.59 20.25
CA ARG A 167 -22.02 -7.23 20.82
C ARG A 167 -21.97 -8.76 20.73
N ALA A 168 -21.24 -9.31 19.76
CA ALA A 168 -21.20 -10.73 19.46
C ALA A 168 -19.98 -11.44 20.07
N HIS A 169 -18.90 -10.71 20.34
CA HIS A 169 -17.59 -11.29 20.68
C HIS A 169 -16.85 -10.46 21.74
N PRO A 170 -15.85 -11.05 22.43
CA PRO A 170 -14.89 -10.29 23.22
C PRO A 170 -14.22 -9.16 22.41
N LEU A 171 -13.79 -8.10 23.09
CA LEU A 171 -13.23 -6.90 22.44
C LEU A 171 -12.05 -7.22 21.51
N GLU A 172 -11.17 -8.16 21.89
CA GLU A 172 -10.02 -8.55 21.07
C GLU A 172 -10.46 -9.21 19.74
N ASP A 173 -11.46 -10.08 19.79
CA ASP A 173 -12.04 -10.69 18.59
C ASP A 173 -12.76 -9.64 17.74
N ALA A 174 -13.45 -8.68 18.37
CA ALA A 174 -14.08 -7.58 17.65
C ALA A 174 -13.09 -6.69 16.92
N VAL A 175 -11.94 -6.40 17.55
CA VAL A 175 -10.81 -5.71 16.90
C VAL A 175 -10.28 -6.54 15.74
N THR A 176 -10.03 -7.84 15.97
CA THR A 176 -9.50 -8.75 14.95
C THR A 176 -10.41 -8.83 13.72
N LEU A 177 -11.72 -9.04 13.90
CA LEU A 177 -12.67 -9.14 12.79
C LEU A 177 -12.81 -7.82 12.03
N THR A 178 -12.76 -6.69 12.74
CA THR A 178 -12.84 -5.37 12.11
C THR A 178 -11.58 -5.03 11.32
N VAL A 179 -10.39 -5.29 11.89
CA VAL A 179 -9.12 -5.10 11.17
C VAL A 179 -9.01 -6.04 9.98
N ALA A 180 -9.47 -7.30 10.10
CA ALA A 180 -9.54 -8.23 8.97
C ALA A 180 -10.41 -7.65 7.83
N SER A 181 -11.55 -7.05 8.16
CA SER A 181 -12.43 -6.40 7.19
C SER A 181 -11.77 -5.19 6.49
N VAL A 182 -10.91 -4.44 7.22
CA VAL A 182 -10.10 -3.37 6.62
C VAL A 182 -9.06 -3.94 5.65
N LEU A 183 -8.34 -4.99 6.05
CA LEU A 183 -7.26 -5.63 5.29
C LEU A 183 -7.75 -6.52 4.12
N SER A 184 -9.04 -6.87 4.07
CA SER A 184 -9.67 -7.54 2.92
C SER A 184 -10.47 -6.60 2.02
N SER A 185 -10.56 -5.30 2.38
CA SER A 185 -11.32 -4.34 1.60
C SER A 185 -10.65 -4.01 0.25
N PRO A 186 -11.43 -3.66 -0.80
CA PRO A 186 -10.85 -3.20 -2.07
C PRO A 186 -9.98 -1.94 -1.93
N GLN A 187 -10.27 -1.07 -0.94
CA GLN A 187 -9.48 0.12 -0.68
C GLN A 187 -8.07 -0.20 -0.17
N PHE A 188 -7.90 -1.36 0.47
CA PHE A 188 -6.60 -1.89 0.87
C PHE A 188 -5.95 -2.70 -0.24
N ILE A 189 -6.67 -3.70 -0.78
CA ILE A 189 -6.15 -4.69 -1.73
C ILE A 189 -5.70 -4.02 -3.04
N TYR A 190 -6.31 -2.92 -3.47
CA TYR A 190 -5.97 -2.27 -4.74
C TYR A 190 -5.31 -0.90 -4.54
N HIS A 191 -4.47 -0.55 -5.51
CA HIS A 191 -3.96 0.82 -5.69
C HIS A 191 -5.07 1.70 -6.25
N VAL A 192 -5.88 2.26 -5.36
CA VAL A 192 -6.98 3.16 -5.73
C VAL A 192 -6.44 4.57 -5.94
N GLU A 193 -6.42 5.00 -7.20
CA GLU A 193 -5.97 6.32 -7.58
C GLU A 193 -7.14 7.23 -7.90
N ARG A 194 -7.11 8.47 -7.39
CA ARG A 194 -8.16 9.46 -7.60
C ARG A 194 -7.59 10.64 -8.35
N ALA A 195 -8.28 11.02 -9.42
CA ALA A 195 -8.03 12.27 -10.10
C ALA A 195 -8.34 13.46 -9.17
N ALA A 196 -7.49 14.48 -9.19
CA ALA A 196 -7.74 15.76 -8.58
C ALA A 196 -8.75 16.53 -9.44
N PRO A 197 -9.73 17.22 -8.82
CA PRO A 197 -10.62 18.12 -9.52
C PRO A 197 -9.86 19.41 -9.86
N ARG A 198 -8.99 19.38 -10.86
CA ARG A 198 -8.39 20.58 -11.46
C ARG A 198 -8.75 20.61 -12.95
N GLY A 199 -9.45 21.67 -13.34
CA GLY A 199 -10.00 21.84 -14.69
C GLY A 199 -8.94 21.79 -15.80
N ASP A 200 -9.39 21.29 -16.95
CA ASP A 200 -8.80 21.26 -18.31
C ASP A 200 -7.33 20.85 -18.51
N ARG A 201 -6.60 20.57 -17.42
CA ARG A 201 -5.35 19.81 -17.44
C ARG A 201 -5.68 18.40 -16.99
N ARG A 202 -5.44 17.43 -17.87
CA ARG A 202 -5.63 15.98 -17.66
C ARG A 202 -5.27 15.55 -16.23
N GLU A 203 -6.10 14.67 -15.68
CA GLU A 203 -6.15 14.13 -14.31
C GLU A 203 -4.82 14.20 -13.54
N ALA A 204 -4.51 15.36 -12.94
CA ALA A 204 -3.48 15.43 -11.92
C ALA A 204 -3.92 14.49 -10.78
N LEU A 205 -3.03 13.70 -10.22
CA LEU A 205 -3.39 12.88 -9.06
C LEU A 205 -3.69 13.76 -7.85
N ALA A 206 -4.67 13.35 -7.04
CA ALA A 206 -4.81 13.89 -5.70
C ALA A 206 -3.54 13.61 -4.89
N ASP A 207 -3.18 14.48 -3.94
CA ASP A 207 -1.93 14.37 -3.17
C ASP A 207 -1.80 13.00 -2.45
N TRP A 208 -2.92 12.42 -2.03
CA TRP A 208 -2.99 11.05 -1.48
C TRP A 208 -2.55 9.96 -2.46
N SER A 209 -2.96 10.08 -3.72
CA SER A 209 -2.56 9.16 -4.78
C SER A 209 -1.11 9.39 -5.19
N THR A 210 -0.62 10.64 -5.16
CA THR A 210 0.82 10.95 -5.35
C THR A 210 1.67 10.32 -4.25
N ALA A 211 1.29 10.47 -2.98
CA ALA A 211 1.97 9.82 -1.86
C ALA A 211 2.01 8.30 -2.00
N SER A 212 0.86 7.69 -2.31
CA SER A 212 0.77 6.23 -2.49
C SER A 212 1.63 5.74 -3.64
N ARG A 213 1.57 6.39 -4.82
CA ARG A 213 2.43 6.02 -5.95
C ARG A 213 3.90 6.12 -5.60
N LEU A 214 4.31 7.21 -4.92
CA LEU A 214 5.70 7.42 -4.55
C LEU A 214 6.19 6.37 -3.54
N SER A 215 5.36 6.02 -2.54
CA SER A 215 5.72 5.03 -1.52
C SER A 215 5.84 3.63 -2.09
N TYR A 216 4.91 3.20 -2.94
CA TYR A 216 5.01 1.87 -3.56
C TYR A 216 6.12 1.80 -4.58
N PHE A 217 6.39 2.88 -5.32
CA PHE A 217 7.50 2.90 -6.26
C PHE A 217 8.88 2.80 -5.58
N LEU A 218 9.06 3.46 -4.43
CA LEU A 218 10.36 3.53 -3.76
C LEU A 218 10.55 2.50 -2.65
N TRP A 219 9.48 2.02 -2.02
CA TRP A 219 9.53 1.19 -0.81
C TRP A 219 8.68 -0.09 -0.91
N ASP A 220 7.94 -0.33 -1.99
CA ASP A 220 6.94 -1.41 -2.12
C ASP A 220 5.96 -1.48 -0.91
N SER A 221 5.63 -0.32 -0.31
CA SER A 221 4.79 -0.25 0.89
C SER A 221 4.03 1.08 0.97
N LEU A 222 3.18 1.25 1.99
CA LEU A 222 2.38 2.45 2.19
C LEU A 222 3.22 3.70 2.53
N PRO A 223 2.64 4.91 2.40
CA PRO A 223 3.26 6.14 2.88
C PRO A 223 3.56 6.06 4.38
N ASP A 224 4.74 6.51 4.78
CA ASP A 224 5.07 6.73 6.19
C ASP A 224 4.31 7.95 6.74
N PRO A 225 4.32 8.19 8.07
CA PRO A 225 3.58 9.32 8.65
C PRO A 225 3.92 10.67 8.03
N GLU A 226 5.20 10.92 7.71
CA GLU A 226 5.61 12.19 7.10
C GLU A 226 5.03 12.39 5.69
N LEU A 227 5.08 11.36 4.83
CA LEU A 227 4.52 11.44 3.49
C LEU A 227 2.98 11.49 3.52
N PHE A 228 2.36 10.78 4.47
CA PHE A 228 0.92 10.82 4.69
C PHE A 228 0.45 12.21 5.10
N GLU A 229 1.16 12.87 6.02
CA GLU A 229 0.86 14.26 6.41
C GLU A 229 1.15 15.26 5.29
N ALA A 230 2.20 15.05 4.49
CA ALA A 230 2.45 15.88 3.31
C ALA A 230 1.27 15.82 2.32
N ALA A 231 0.68 14.63 2.13
CA ALA A 231 -0.54 14.47 1.34
C ALA A 231 -1.75 15.18 1.97
N HIS A 232 -1.95 15.02 3.28
CA HIS A 232 -3.02 15.69 4.01
C HIS A 232 -2.94 17.22 3.89
N ALA A 233 -1.74 17.78 4.03
CA ALA A 233 -1.47 19.21 3.96
C ALA A 233 -1.47 19.78 2.52
N ARG A 234 -1.69 18.94 1.50
CA ARG A 234 -1.60 19.30 0.07
C ARG A 234 -0.23 19.80 -0.36
N ASN A 235 0.81 19.20 0.21
CA ASN A 235 2.21 19.53 -0.04
C ASN A 235 2.88 18.52 -0.98
N LEU A 236 2.14 17.96 -1.95
CA LEU A 236 2.65 17.05 -2.99
C LEU A 236 2.16 17.44 -4.40
N GLY A 237 1.67 18.68 -4.55
CA GLY A 237 1.06 19.15 -5.78
C GLY A 237 2.04 19.71 -6.82
N THR A 238 3.34 19.74 -6.50
CA THR A 238 4.41 20.27 -7.37
C THR A 238 5.57 19.28 -7.49
N PRO A 239 6.32 19.28 -8.62
CA PRO A 239 7.49 18.42 -8.79
C PRO A 239 8.54 18.59 -7.68
N GLU A 240 8.79 19.82 -7.23
CA GLU A 240 9.78 20.13 -6.20
C GLU A 240 9.42 19.51 -4.84
N GLN A 241 8.13 19.55 -4.49
CA GLN A 241 7.61 18.92 -3.27
C GLN A 241 7.75 17.39 -3.33
N VAL A 242 7.42 16.78 -4.47
CA VAL A 242 7.56 15.34 -4.68
C VAL A 242 9.04 14.93 -4.64
N GLU A 243 9.92 15.70 -5.27
CA GLU A 243 11.36 15.46 -5.26
C GLU A 243 11.94 15.50 -3.85
N GLN A 244 11.53 16.48 -3.03
CA GLN A 244 11.96 16.60 -1.64
C GLN A 244 11.66 15.31 -0.85
N GLN A 245 10.43 14.81 -0.97
CA GLN A 245 10.02 13.57 -0.31
C GLN A 245 10.76 12.35 -0.89
N ALA A 246 10.89 12.25 -2.21
CA ALA A 246 11.63 11.16 -2.86
C ALA A 246 13.08 11.08 -2.37
N ARG A 247 13.79 12.21 -2.27
CA ARG A 247 15.18 12.26 -1.79
C ARG A 247 15.31 11.82 -0.33
N ARG A 248 14.35 12.18 0.51
CA ARG A 248 14.29 11.70 1.89
C ARG A 248 14.08 10.19 1.92
N MET A 249 13.10 9.71 1.16
CA MET A 249 12.72 8.29 1.15
C MET A 249 13.85 7.38 0.65
N LEU A 250 14.63 7.84 -0.32
CA LEU A 250 15.82 7.12 -0.84
C LEU A 250 16.93 6.92 0.21
N ARG A 251 16.90 7.64 1.35
CA ARG A 251 17.84 7.43 2.46
C ARG A 251 17.39 6.35 3.45
N SER A 252 16.17 5.85 3.32
CA SER A 252 15.62 4.80 4.18
C SER A 252 16.14 3.41 3.77
N ALA A 253 16.27 2.50 4.75
CA ALA A 253 16.60 1.09 4.49
C ALA A 253 15.60 0.42 3.52
N LYS A 254 14.32 0.82 3.59
CA LYS A 254 13.26 0.34 2.70
C LYS A 254 13.55 0.55 1.22
N ALA A 255 14.22 1.66 0.87
CA ALA A 255 14.59 1.93 -0.51
C ALA A 255 15.62 0.92 -1.03
N ARG A 256 16.54 0.49 -0.17
CA ARG A 256 17.50 -0.57 -0.52
C ARG A 256 16.80 -1.90 -0.75
N GLU A 257 15.85 -2.26 0.10
CA GLU A 257 15.07 -3.50 -0.02
C GLU A 257 14.23 -3.54 -1.29
N ALA A 258 13.56 -2.44 -1.66
CA ALA A 258 12.81 -2.32 -2.90
C ALA A 258 13.73 -2.43 -4.13
N VAL A 259 14.90 -1.79 -4.11
CA VAL A 259 15.90 -1.91 -5.19
C VAL A 259 16.39 -3.36 -5.33
N VAL A 260 16.68 -4.05 -4.22
CA VAL A 260 17.06 -5.47 -4.24
C VAL A 260 15.93 -6.32 -4.82
N HIS A 261 14.69 -6.09 -4.41
CA HIS A 261 13.51 -6.79 -4.90
C HIS A 261 13.33 -6.61 -6.42
N PHE A 262 13.43 -5.38 -6.93
CA PHE A 262 13.39 -5.08 -8.36
C PHE A 262 14.46 -5.86 -9.15
N HIS A 263 15.71 -5.87 -8.66
CA HIS A 263 16.80 -6.57 -9.37
C HIS A 263 16.67 -8.10 -9.31
N ARG A 264 16.09 -8.66 -8.24
CA ARG A 264 15.77 -10.09 -8.17
C ARG A 264 14.79 -10.51 -9.26
N GLN A 265 13.76 -9.69 -9.49
CA GLN A 265 12.77 -9.90 -10.54
C GLN A 265 13.37 -9.70 -11.93
N TRP A 266 14.08 -8.58 -12.14
CA TRP A 266 14.68 -8.25 -13.43
C TRP A 266 15.70 -9.29 -13.90
N LEU A 267 16.49 -9.84 -12.97
CA LEU A 267 17.47 -10.89 -13.25
C LEU A 267 16.88 -12.32 -13.11
N GLU A 268 15.59 -12.44 -12.81
CA GLU A 268 14.87 -13.69 -12.57
C GLU A 268 15.59 -14.65 -11.58
N LEU A 269 16.21 -14.10 -10.53
CA LEU A 269 17.07 -14.87 -9.63
C LEU A 269 16.32 -15.99 -8.89
N ASP A 270 15.01 -15.84 -8.68
CA ASP A 270 14.17 -16.86 -8.03
C ASP A 270 14.11 -18.16 -8.86
N ARG A 271 14.22 -18.07 -10.20
CA ARG A 271 14.28 -19.25 -11.08
C ARG A 271 15.60 -20.01 -10.96
N VAL A 272 16.69 -19.30 -10.67
CA VAL A 272 18.01 -19.91 -10.51
C VAL A 272 18.04 -20.77 -9.24
N HIS A 273 17.43 -20.29 -8.15
CA HIS A 273 17.35 -21.03 -6.89
C HIS A 273 16.42 -22.25 -6.97
N ALA A 274 15.32 -22.16 -7.71
CA ALA A 274 14.38 -23.28 -7.89
C ALA A 274 14.97 -24.46 -8.69
N SER A 275 16.00 -24.23 -9.53
CA SER A 275 16.63 -25.28 -10.34
C SER A 275 17.68 -26.14 -9.61
N ARG A 276 17.90 -25.90 -8.31
CA ARG A 276 18.86 -26.62 -7.46
C ARG A 276 18.24 -27.55 -6.41
N ALA A 277 16.91 -27.69 -6.40
CA ALA A 277 16.17 -28.66 -5.59
C ALA A 277 15.54 -29.73 -6.51
#